data_AF-A0A972ZIH4-F1
#
_entry.id   AF-A0A972ZIH4-F1
#
_cell.length_a   1.000
_cell.length_b   1.000
_cell.length_c   1.000
_cell.angle_alpha   90.00
_cell.angle_beta   90.00
_cell.angle_gamma   90.00
#
_symmetry.space_group_name_H-M   'P 1'
#
loop_
_entity.id
_entity.type
_entity.pdbx_description
1 polymer ?
#
loop_
_entity_poly.entity_id
_entity_poly.type
_entity_poly.pdbx_seq_one_letter_code
_entity_poly.pdbx_strand_id
1 'polypeptide(L)'
;LCHTIREDGAFIEAGENDNLIVQKLDANPKALGIFGYSFLDQNADKVQGSVINGQKPTFEKISDGKYPVSRPLFFYVKKDHIGVTPGIKEYMAEFTSDKAWGKEGYLADKGLIPMSEAERANWNGKVKSLANLSF
;
A
#
# COMPACT_ATOMS: atom_id res chain seq x y z
N LEU A 1 17.41 -11.81 -14.14
CA LEU A 1 16.04 -11.34 -13.82
C LEU A 1 15.15 -11.65 -15.01
N CYS A 2 13.92 -12.12 -14.79
CA CYS A 2 12.91 -12.16 -15.85
C CYS A 2 12.28 -10.76 -15.99
N HIS A 3 12.09 -10.29 -17.21
CA HIS A 3 11.59 -8.95 -17.50
C HIS A 3 10.21 -8.91 -18.16
N THR A 4 9.72 -10.06 -18.63
CA THR A 4 8.45 -10.17 -19.37
C THR A 4 7.47 -11.06 -18.61
N ILE A 5 6.18 -10.68 -18.70
CA ILE A 5 5.08 -11.49 -18.16
C ILE A 5 4.80 -12.65 -19.11
N ARG A 6 4.37 -13.80 -18.58
CA ARG A 6 4.03 -14.99 -19.37
C ARG A 6 2.71 -14.78 -20.13
N GLU A 7 2.63 -15.29 -21.36
CA GLU A 7 1.44 -15.20 -22.23
C GLU A 7 0.84 -16.57 -22.58
N ASP A 8 1.33 -17.64 -21.94
CA ASP A 8 0.90 -19.03 -22.17
C ASP A 8 -0.46 -19.39 -21.52
N GLY A 9 -1.26 -18.38 -21.16
CA GLY A 9 -2.61 -18.53 -20.60
C GLY A 9 -2.68 -18.87 -19.11
N ALA A 10 -1.56 -19.15 -18.45
CA ALA A 10 -1.54 -19.40 -17.00
C ALA A 10 -1.54 -18.11 -16.16
N PHE A 11 -1.05 -17.00 -16.71
CA PHE A 11 -1.29 -15.67 -16.17
C PHE A 11 -2.49 -15.06 -16.89
N ILE A 12 -3.43 -14.52 -16.11
CA ILE A 12 -4.59 -13.81 -16.63
C ILE A 12 -4.53 -12.40 -16.06
N GLU A 13 -4.39 -11.41 -16.94
CA GLU A 13 -4.50 -10.02 -16.55
C GLU A 13 -5.97 -9.70 -16.21
N ALA A 14 -6.25 -9.46 -14.94
CA ALA A 14 -7.60 -9.18 -14.46
C ALA A 14 -7.94 -7.67 -14.45
N GLY A 15 -6.99 -6.82 -14.86
CA GLY A 15 -7.06 -5.35 -14.72
C GLY A 15 -7.00 -4.90 -13.26
N GLU A 16 -7.33 -3.63 -13.01
CA GLU A 16 -7.29 -3.00 -11.67
C GLU A 16 -8.61 -3.16 -10.88
N ASN A 17 -9.51 -4.04 -11.32
CA ASN A 17 -10.79 -4.25 -10.62
C ASN A 17 -10.64 -5.37 -9.57
N ASP A 18 -10.22 -5.01 -8.36
CA ASP A 18 -10.01 -5.97 -7.27
C ASP A 18 -11.29 -6.75 -6.91
N ASN A 19 -12.48 -6.16 -7.03
CA ASN A 19 -13.75 -6.88 -6.81
C ASN A 19 -13.92 -8.04 -7.79
N LEU A 20 -13.55 -7.83 -9.06
CA LEU A 20 -13.58 -8.90 -10.07
C LEU A 20 -12.53 -9.99 -9.76
N ILE A 21 -11.38 -9.61 -9.22
CA ILE A 21 -10.36 -10.58 -8.78
C ILE A 21 -10.91 -11.47 -7.67
N VAL A 22 -11.53 -10.88 -6.64
CA VAL A 22 -12.15 -11.63 -5.54
C VAL A 22 -13.25 -12.57 -6.06
N GLN A 23 -14.13 -12.11 -6.95
CA GLN A 23 -15.17 -12.94 -7.54
C GLN A 23 -14.60 -14.13 -8.34
N LYS A 24 -13.50 -13.92 -9.07
CA LYS A 24 -12.83 -14.99 -9.82
C LYS A 24 -12.17 -16.02 -8.88
N LEU A 25 -11.62 -15.57 -7.76
CA LEU A 25 -11.02 -16.45 -6.76
C LEU A 25 -12.08 -17.28 -6.04
N ASP A 26 -13.20 -16.67 -5.66
CA ASP A 26 -14.34 -17.35 -5.04
C ASP A 26 -14.92 -18.44 -5.98
N ALA A 27 -15.04 -18.12 -7.27
CA ALA A 27 -15.51 -19.07 -8.28
C ALA A 27 -14.49 -20.18 -8.64
N ASN A 28 -13.20 -19.97 -8.38
CA ASN A 28 -12.14 -20.93 -8.73
C ASN A 28 -11.16 -21.14 -7.56
N PRO A 29 -11.40 -22.14 -6.70
CA PRO A 29 -10.55 -22.44 -5.54
C PRO A 29 -9.11 -22.85 -5.87
N LYS A 30 -8.79 -23.13 -7.14
CA LYS A 30 -7.43 -23.46 -7.59
C LYS A 30 -6.64 -22.23 -8.07
N ALA A 31 -7.29 -21.07 -8.19
CA ALA A 31 -6.64 -19.85 -8.65
C ALA A 31 -5.82 -19.18 -7.54
N LEU A 32 -4.79 -18.44 -7.95
CA LEU A 32 -4.04 -17.53 -7.10
C LEU A 32 -4.18 -16.13 -7.67
N GLY A 33 -4.46 -15.15 -6.81
CA GLY A 33 -4.65 -13.76 -7.18
C GLY A 33 -3.76 -12.83 -6.37
N ILE A 34 -3.38 -11.71 -6.96
CA ILE A 34 -2.61 -10.64 -6.33
C ILE A 34 -3.50 -9.40 -6.38
N PHE A 35 -3.87 -8.85 -5.23
CA PHE A 35 -4.78 -7.72 -5.08
C PHE A 35 -4.51 -7.00 -3.75
N GLY A 36 -5.09 -5.81 -3.57
CA GLY A 36 -4.85 -4.98 -2.39
C GLY A 36 -5.32 -5.65 -1.07
N TYR A 37 -4.56 -5.45 0.02
CA TYR A 37 -4.88 -6.02 1.34
C TYR A 37 -6.28 -5.63 1.84
N SER A 38 -6.74 -4.41 1.56
CA SER A 38 -8.07 -3.94 1.95
C SER A 38 -9.20 -4.82 1.42
N PHE A 39 -9.06 -5.38 0.21
CA PHE A 39 -10.04 -6.28 -0.38
C PHE A 39 -9.98 -7.68 0.23
N LEU A 40 -8.81 -8.11 0.72
CA LEU A 40 -8.68 -9.35 1.48
C LEU A 40 -9.43 -9.21 2.82
N ASP A 41 -9.18 -8.11 3.53
CA ASP A 41 -9.79 -7.81 4.83
C ASP A 41 -11.33 -7.72 4.72
N GLN A 42 -11.84 -7.06 3.67
CA GLN A 42 -13.27 -6.91 3.42
C GLN A 42 -13.98 -8.20 2.95
N ASN A 43 -13.25 -9.20 2.46
CA ASN A 43 -13.81 -10.44 1.90
C ASN A 43 -13.20 -11.68 2.56
N ALA A 44 -12.82 -11.58 3.83
CA ALA A 44 -12.20 -12.68 4.59
C ALA A 44 -13.11 -13.89 4.78
N ASP A 45 -14.42 -13.74 4.52
CA ASP A 45 -15.42 -14.82 4.46
C ASP A 45 -15.35 -15.64 3.16
N LYS A 46 -14.77 -15.08 2.08
CA LYS A 46 -14.71 -15.70 0.75
C LYS A 46 -13.31 -16.12 0.33
N VAL A 47 -12.31 -15.30 0.67
CA VAL A 47 -10.91 -15.50 0.26
C VAL A 47 -9.99 -15.54 1.46
N GLN A 48 -8.86 -16.22 1.28
CA GLN A 48 -7.83 -16.36 2.32
C GLN A 48 -6.50 -15.77 1.86
N GLY A 49 -5.75 -15.21 2.80
CA GLY A 49 -4.42 -14.64 2.56
C GLY A 49 -3.33 -15.70 2.55
N SER A 50 -2.49 -15.72 1.50
CA SER A 50 -1.41 -16.70 1.36
C SER A 50 -0.32 -16.55 2.42
N VAL A 51 0.13 -17.66 3.00
CA VAL A 51 1.29 -17.67 3.92
C VAL A 51 2.57 -17.70 3.10
N ILE A 52 3.37 -16.63 3.17
CA ILE A 52 4.63 -16.52 2.43
C ILE A 52 5.78 -16.50 3.43
N ASN A 53 6.72 -17.44 3.30
CA ASN A 53 7.85 -17.60 4.23
C ASN A 53 7.43 -17.68 5.71
N GLY A 54 6.32 -18.36 6.00
CA GLY A 54 5.77 -18.48 7.35
C GLY A 54 5.04 -17.23 7.87
N GLN A 55 4.92 -16.17 7.06
CA GLN A 55 4.24 -14.93 7.42
C GLN A 55 2.87 -14.85 6.75
N LYS A 56 1.83 -14.62 7.55
CA LYS A 56 0.48 -14.29 7.08
C LYS A 56 0.41 -12.81 6.72
N PRO A 57 -0.45 -12.41 5.76
CA PRO A 57 -0.72 -11.01 5.49
C PRO A 57 -1.65 -10.51 6.60
N THR A 58 -1.10 -10.05 7.72
CA THR A 58 -1.86 -9.31 8.75
C THR A 58 -1.44 -7.86 8.72
N PHE A 59 -2.30 -6.99 9.24
CA PHE A 59 -2.00 -5.57 9.37
C PHE A 59 -0.62 -5.32 10.01
N GLU A 60 -0.33 -5.99 11.12
CA GLU A 60 0.92 -5.82 11.87
C GLU A 60 2.12 -6.28 11.05
N LYS A 61 2.04 -7.46 10.43
CA LYS A 61 3.12 -8.04 9.63
C LYS A 61 3.39 -7.24 8.36
N ILE A 62 2.38 -6.56 7.82
CA ILE A 62 2.55 -5.69 6.66
C ILE A 62 3.16 -4.35 7.10
N SER A 63 2.62 -3.74 8.17
CA SER A 63 3.10 -2.47 8.71
C SER A 63 4.56 -2.54 9.17
N ASP A 64 4.98 -3.65 9.77
CA ASP A 64 6.37 -3.85 10.22
C ASP A 64 7.31 -4.46 9.17
N GLY A 65 6.83 -4.64 7.93
CA GLY A 65 7.61 -5.15 6.80
C GLY A 65 7.94 -6.64 6.85
N LYS A 66 7.40 -7.42 7.80
CA LYS A 66 7.66 -8.87 7.88
C LYS A 66 6.95 -9.68 6.80
N TYR A 67 5.80 -9.24 6.29
CA TYR A 67 5.12 -9.92 5.20
C TYR A 67 5.88 -9.62 3.88
N PRO A 68 6.53 -10.60 3.25
CA PRO A 68 7.53 -10.34 2.20
C PRO A 68 6.95 -9.84 0.87
N VAL A 69 5.62 -9.86 0.72
CA VAL A 69 4.91 -9.37 -0.47
C VAL A 69 4.14 -8.08 -0.15
N SER A 70 4.56 -7.34 0.88
CA SER A 70 4.17 -5.95 1.06
C SER A 70 5.15 -5.01 0.37
N ARG A 71 4.70 -3.78 0.06
CA ARG A 71 5.57 -2.72 -0.47
C ARG A 71 5.24 -1.39 0.20
N PRO A 72 6.26 -0.58 0.57
CA PRO A 72 6.02 0.78 0.98
C PRO A 72 5.48 1.60 -0.20
N LEU A 73 4.54 2.50 0.09
CA LEU A 73 4.09 3.51 -0.85
C LEU A 73 4.85 4.81 -0.59
N PHE A 74 5.33 5.43 -1.66
CA PHE A 74 6.10 6.65 -1.58
C PHE A 74 5.29 7.82 -2.13
N PHE A 75 5.32 8.93 -1.40
CA PHE A 75 4.79 10.21 -1.82
C PHE A 75 5.96 11.14 -2.19
N TYR A 76 6.12 11.43 -3.48
CA TYR A 76 7.24 12.20 -4.00
C TYR A 76 6.85 13.66 -4.25
N VAL A 77 7.68 14.59 -3.75
CA VAL A 77 7.53 16.03 -4.01
C VAL A 77 8.85 16.59 -4.53
N LYS A 78 8.79 17.33 -5.64
CA LYS A 78 9.94 18.09 -6.17
C LYS A 78 10.09 19.37 -5.38
N LYS A 79 11.26 19.58 -4.77
CA LYS A 79 11.57 20.79 -3.98
C LYS A 79 11.44 22.08 -4.78
N ASP A 80 11.81 22.05 -6.06
CA ASP A 80 11.74 23.22 -6.93
C ASP A 80 10.31 23.75 -7.14
N HIS A 81 9.29 22.93 -6.88
CA HIS A 81 7.88 23.35 -6.97
C HIS A 81 7.39 24.06 -5.70
N ILE A 82 8.17 24.02 -4.60
CA ILE A 82 7.79 24.62 -3.32
C ILE A 82 7.92 26.15 -3.43
N GLY A 83 6.79 26.85 -3.31
CA GLY A 83 6.72 28.31 -3.46
C GLY A 83 6.53 28.78 -4.91
N VAL A 84 6.56 27.85 -5.88
CA VAL A 84 6.23 28.10 -7.29
C VAL A 84 4.83 27.59 -7.61
N THR A 85 4.54 26.34 -7.23
CA THR A 85 3.20 25.76 -7.34
C THR A 85 2.44 26.01 -6.04
N PRO A 86 1.31 26.74 -6.07
CA PRO A 86 0.48 26.96 -4.89
C PRO A 86 -0.01 25.64 -4.28
N GLY A 87 -0.09 25.57 -2.95
CA GLY A 87 -0.69 24.43 -2.25
C GLY A 87 0.23 23.24 -1.97
N ILE A 88 1.47 23.20 -2.51
CA ILE A 88 2.36 22.04 -2.31
C ILE A 88 2.75 21.87 -0.83
N LYS A 89 3.08 22.97 -0.13
CA LYS A 89 3.44 22.90 1.30
C LYS A 89 2.26 22.44 2.15
N GLU A 90 1.08 22.99 1.85
CA GLU A 90 -0.18 22.68 2.52
C GLU A 90 -0.57 21.22 2.29
N TYR A 91 -0.41 20.73 1.05
CA TYR A 91 -0.70 19.34 0.70
C TYR A 91 0.28 18.36 1.36
N MET A 92 1.58 18.70 1.43
CA MET A 92 2.56 17.92 2.19
C MET A 92 2.19 17.85 3.67
N ALA A 93 1.82 18.98 4.28
CA ALA A 93 1.40 19.04 5.68
C ALA A 93 0.12 18.23 5.92
N GLU A 94 -0.85 18.32 5.01
CA GLU A 94 -2.10 17.55 5.05
C GLU A 94 -1.85 16.05 4.96
N PHE A 95 -1.13 15.61 3.92
CA PHE A 95 -0.89 14.19 3.65
C PHE A 95 -0.09 13.52 4.78
N THR A 96 0.71 14.30 5.52
CA THR A 96 1.51 13.85 6.67
C THR A 96 0.92 14.22 8.03
N SER A 97 -0.36 14.58 8.06
CA SER A 97 -1.09 14.86 9.31
C SER A 97 -1.70 13.59 9.89
N ASP A 98 -1.89 13.54 11.22
CA ASP A 98 -2.50 12.38 11.88
C ASP A 98 -3.91 12.06 11.37
N LYS A 99 -4.68 13.07 10.96
CA LYS A 99 -5.99 12.87 10.34
C LYS A 99 -5.94 12.18 8.98
N ALA A 100 -4.80 12.24 8.28
CA ALA A 100 -4.62 11.59 6.99
C ALA A 100 -4.01 10.20 7.15
N TRP A 101 -2.78 10.13 7.63
CA TRP A 101 -1.96 8.91 7.65
C TRP A 101 -1.89 8.21 9.01
N GLY A 102 -2.61 8.73 10.01
CA GLY A 102 -2.64 8.15 11.34
C GLY A 102 -3.39 6.84 11.37
N LYS A 103 -3.36 6.17 12.51
CA LYS A 103 -4.00 4.86 12.69
C LYS A 103 -5.49 4.89 12.31
N GLU A 104 -6.16 5.97 12.70
CA GLU A 104 -7.57 6.25 12.42
C GLU A 104 -7.73 7.37 11.37
N GLY A 105 -6.71 7.61 10.56
CA GLY A 105 -6.72 8.64 9.53
C GLY A 105 -7.47 8.19 8.28
N TYR A 106 -7.98 9.15 7.49
CA TYR A 106 -8.80 8.83 6.32
C TYR A 106 -8.08 7.99 5.26
N LEU A 107 -6.74 7.91 5.26
CA LEU A 107 -6.01 7.02 4.35
C LEU A 107 -6.14 5.55 4.74
N ALA A 108 -6.33 5.25 6.03
CA ALA A 108 -6.65 3.90 6.50
C ALA A 108 -8.02 3.45 5.96
N ASP A 109 -9.02 4.34 5.97
CA ASP A 109 -10.34 4.10 5.37
C ASP A 109 -10.26 3.88 3.85
N LYS A 110 -9.21 4.40 3.20
CA LYS A 110 -8.91 4.18 1.78
C LYS A 110 -8.05 2.93 1.53
N GLY A 111 -7.80 2.12 2.55
CA GLY A 111 -7.10 0.84 2.44
C GLY A 111 -5.58 0.94 2.53
N LEU A 112 -5.02 2.09 2.90
CA LEU A 112 -3.60 2.17 3.23
C LEU A 112 -3.36 1.59 4.62
N ILE A 113 -2.20 0.98 4.81
CA ILE A 113 -1.76 0.47 6.12
C ILE A 113 -0.83 1.52 6.73
N PRO A 114 -1.25 2.20 7.82
CA PRO A 114 -0.42 3.15 8.53
C PRO A 114 0.94 2.58 8.93
N MET A 115 1.97 3.41 8.78
CA MET A 115 3.28 3.19 9.39
C MET A 115 3.18 3.29 10.91
N SER A 116 4.17 2.74 11.61
CA SER A 116 4.29 2.89 13.06
C SER A 116 4.36 4.36 13.47
N GLU A 117 4.00 4.67 14.73
CA GLU A 117 4.08 6.04 15.24
C GLU A 117 5.50 6.61 15.16
N ALA A 118 6.51 5.79 15.46
CA ALA A 118 7.92 6.17 15.36
C ALA A 118 8.33 6.53 13.92
N GLU A 119 7.90 5.73 12.94
CA GLU A 119 8.17 6.01 11.53
C GLU A 119 7.43 7.26 11.05
N ARG A 120 6.17 7.45 11.43
CA ARG A 120 5.40 8.67 11.09
C ARG A 120 6.06 9.91 11.68
N ALA A 121 6.52 9.86 12.94
CA ALA A 121 7.23 10.96 13.57
C ALA A 121 8.53 11.31 12.82
N ASN A 122 9.32 10.30 12.44
CA ASN A 122 10.53 10.47 11.64
C ASN A 122 10.23 11.12 10.29
N TRP A 123 9.25 10.60 9.54
CA TRP A 123 8.87 11.15 8.24
C TRP A 123 8.28 12.55 8.35
N ASN A 124 7.49 12.84 9.38
CA ASN A 124 6.96 14.18 9.62
C ASN A 124 8.09 15.21 9.84
N GLY A 125 9.12 14.83 10.62
CA GLY A 125 10.31 15.66 10.80
C GLY A 125 11.05 15.94 9.48
N LYS A 126 11.19 14.91 8.62
CA LYS A 126 11.79 15.05 7.28
C LYS A 126 10.96 15.95 6.36
N VAL A 127 9.63 15.83 6.39
CA VAL A 127 8.72 16.69 5.60
C VAL A 127 8.81 18.15 6.05
N LYS A 128 8.78 18.41 7.36
CA LYS A 128 8.90 19.77 7.92
C LYS A 128 10.24 20.44 7.60
N SER A 129 11.32 19.68 7.60
CA SER A 129 12.67 20.16 7.25
C SER A 129 12.97 20.16 5.76
N LEU A 130 12.04 19.67 4.93
CA LEU A 130 12.25 19.43 3.50
C LEU A 130 13.54 18.61 3.27
N ALA A 131 13.76 17.53 4.01
CA ALA A 131 14.91 16.67 3.82
C ALA A 131 14.89 16.01 2.42
N ASN A 132 16.06 15.80 1.81
CA ASN A 132 16.15 14.99 0.59
C ASN A 132 15.83 13.52 0.92
N LEU A 133 15.13 12.85 0.02
CA LEU A 133 14.95 11.41 0.10
C LEU A 133 16.30 10.71 -0.12
N SER A 134 16.67 9.81 0.78
CA SER A 134 17.85 8.95 0.70
C SER A 134 17.42 7.53 1.09
N PHE A 135 18.00 6.54 0.40
CA PHE A 135 17.78 5.11 0.61
C PHE A 135 19.05 4.46 1.14
#